data_AF-A0A733EU22-F1
#
_entry.id   AF-A0A733EU22-F1
#
_cell.length_a   1.000
_cell.length_b   1.000
_cell.length_c   1.000
_cell.angle_alpha   90.00
_cell.angle_beta   90.00
_cell.angle_gamma   90.00
#
_symmetry.space_group_name_H-M   'P 1'
#
loop_
_entity.id
_entity.type
_entity.pdbx_description
1 polymer ?
#
loop_
_entity_poly.entity_id
_entity_poly.type
_entity_poly.pdbx_seq_one_letter_code
_entity_poly.pdbx_strand_id
1 'polypeptide(L)'
;ITNMQLDVAAARRCFMAQLGKPLTSWKDMAPHEKALFAIFGLQYFLDDRKAALKLMDTLNLSCRIKSKRDSGKFCTPVYSLAKSAFQRVIKSNGAQQWLKQHRYVRSGLVWLYAHDLRLTPPNWIWLKGVDRTLFYALHRANTTKGFIEGAGVVAVARAEAEAMRFGLPCPEPCVDEAVEGLRRDMLSLGLIWDEPQPDRDRKRRILTNWSLTDDILPRTPATDNEF
;
A
#
# COMPACT_ATOMS: atom_id res chain seq x y z
N ILE A 1 12.58 -16.56 -5.95
CA ILE A 1 13.25 -16.60 -7.26
C ILE A 1 13.70 -18.03 -7.45
N THR A 2 13.30 -18.66 -8.55
CA THR A 2 13.69 -20.04 -8.87
C THR A 2 14.32 -19.98 -10.25
N ASN A 3 15.55 -20.48 -10.41
CA ASN A 3 16.30 -20.43 -11.66
C ASN A 3 16.36 -19.02 -12.31
N MET A 4 16.57 -17.98 -11.50
CA MET A 4 16.58 -16.58 -11.97
C MET A 4 15.28 -16.14 -12.68
N GLN A 5 14.16 -16.76 -12.33
CA GLN A 5 12.82 -16.35 -12.74
C GLN A 5 11.98 -15.98 -11.51
N LEU A 6 11.02 -15.07 -11.71
CA LEU A 6 10.06 -14.74 -10.69
C LEU A 6 9.10 -15.92 -10.50
N ASP A 7 8.99 -16.40 -9.26
CA ASP A 7 7.91 -17.32 -8.90
C ASP A 7 6.61 -16.51 -8.79
N VAL A 8 5.88 -16.47 -9.90
CA VAL A 8 4.61 -15.74 -10.06
C VAL A 8 3.57 -16.23 -9.06
N ALA A 9 3.52 -17.54 -8.78
CA ALA A 9 2.55 -18.11 -7.86
C ALA A 9 2.85 -17.69 -6.41
N ALA A 10 4.13 -17.71 -6.01
CA ALA A 10 4.54 -17.22 -4.69
C ALA A 10 4.30 -15.71 -4.55
N ALA A 11 4.65 -14.91 -5.56
CA ALA A 11 4.41 -13.47 -5.56
C ALA A 11 2.91 -13.16 -5.41
N ARG A 12 2.06 -13.85 -6.17
CA ARG A 12 0.60 -13.74 -6.08
C ARG A 12 0.10 -14.06 -4.67
N ARG A 13 0.56 -15.16 -4.07
CA ARG A 13 0.20 -15.51 -2.67
C ARG A 13 0.59 -14.42 -1.69
N CYS A 14 1.81 -13.86 -1.81
CA CYS A 14 2.29 -12.78 -0.96
C CYS A 14 1.42 -11.51 -1.09
N PHE A 15 1.10 -11.08 -2.31
CA PHE A 15 0.25 -9.90 -2.51
C PHE A 15 -1.19 -10.12 -2.09
N MET A 16 -1.76 -11.30 -2.34
CA MET A 16 -3.10 -11.65 -1.84
C MET A 16 -3.17 -11.60 -0.32
N ALA A 17 -2.11 -12.05 0.38
CA ALA A 17 -2.05 -11.96 1.84
C ALA A 17 -2.05 -10.52 2.37
N GLN A 18 -1.64 -9.53 1.56
CA GLN A 18 -1.69 -8.10 1.95
C GLN A 18 -3.13 -7.57 2.08
N LEU A 19 -4.11 -8.21 1.45
CA LEU A 19 -5.51 -7.74 1.47
C LEU A 19 -6.16 -7.91 2.85
N GLY A 20 -5.71 -8.89 3.65
CA GLY A 20 -6.25 -9.17 4.96
C GLY A 20 -7.57 -9.94 4.89
N LYS A 21 -8.47 -9.66 5.85
CA LYS A 21 -9.77 -10.35 5.95
C LYS A 21 -10.79 -9.73 4.98
N PRO A 22 -11.66 -10.54 4.34
CA PRO A 22 -12.77 -10.03 3.55
C PRO A 22 -13.69 -9.13 4.37
N LEU A 23 -14.22 -8.10 3.71
CA LEU A 23 -15.23 -7.19 4.22
C LEU A 23 -16.61 -7.75 3.91
N THR A 24 -17.31 -8.21 4.94
CA THR A 24 -18.73 -8.64 4.83
C THR A 24 -19.66 -7.68 5.54
N SER A 25 -19.18 -7.04 6.60
CA SER A 25 -19.95 -6.11 7.41
C SER A 25 -19.07 -5.07 8.10
N TRP A 26 -19.68 -3.99 8.57
CA TRP A 26 -19.02 -2.98 9.40
C TRP A 26 -18.36 -3.53 10.68
N LYS A 27 -18.74 -4.74 11.13
CA LYS A 27 -18.16 -5.38 12.32
C LYS A 27 -16.75 -5.89 12.06
N ASP A 28 -16.46 -6.29 10.82
CA ASP A 28 -15.18 -6.91 10.42
C ASP A 28 -14.00 -5.95 10.48
N MET A 29 -14.27 -4.65 10.38
CA MET A 29 -13.26 -3.61 10.43
C MET A 29 -12.59 -3.56 11.82
N ALA A 30 -11.27 -3.56 11.81
CA ALA A 30 -10.45 -3.35 12.99
C ALA A 30 -10.61 -1.92 13.56
N PRO A 31 -10.24 -1.67 14.82
CA PRO A 31 -10.40 -0.35 15.44
C PRO A 31 -9.70 0.79 14.67
N HIS A 32 -8.50 0.56 14.15
CA HIS A 32 -7.77 1.55 13.35
C HIS A 32 -8.43 1.81 12.01
N GLU A 33 -8.97 0.77 11.37
CA GLU A 33 -9.69 0.89 10.09
C GLU A 33 -11.00 1.67 10.26
N LYS A 34 -11.74 1.42 11.35
CA LYS A 34 -12.93 2.20 11.70
C LYS A 34 -12.61 3.68 11.94
N ALA A 35 -11.49 3.96 12.59
CA ALA A 35 -11.05 5.33 12.82
C ALA A 35 -10.68 6.05 11.51
N LEU A 36 -9.92 5.40 10.63
CA LEU A 36 -9.57 5.94 9.31
C LEU A 36 -10.81 6.12 8.43
N PHE A 37 -11.71 5.13 8.39
CA PHE A 37 -12.97 5.23 7.66
C PHE A 37 -13.83 6.39 8.16
N ALA A 38 -13.88 6.62 9.47
CA ALA A 38 -14.59 7.77 10.03
C ALA A 38 -13.98 9.10 9.57
N ILE A 39 -12.65 9.23 9.60
CA ILE A 39 -11.96 10.44 9.12
C ILE A 39 -12.26 10.67 7.62
N PHE A 40 -12.03 9.66 6.79
CA PHE A 40 -12.20 9.77 5.35
C PHE A 40 -13.66 9.98 4.96
N GLY A 41 -14.56 9.23 5.59
CA GLY A 41 -15.99 9.30 5.30
C GLY A 41 -16.68 10.56 5.81
N LEU A 42 -16.19 11.19 6.88
CA LEU A 42 -16.66 12.53 7.28
C LEU A 42 -16.45 13.53 6.15
N GLN A 43 -15.30 13.49 5.50
CA GLN A 43 -15.00 14.39 4.40
C GLN A 43 -15.67 13.94 3.09
N TYR A 44 -15.59 12.67 2.73
CA TYR A 44 -16.05 12.19 1.42
C TYR A 44 -17.58 12.06 1.33
N PHE A 45 -18.23 11.49 2.35
CA PHE A 45 -19.67 11.22 2.30
C PHE A 45 -20.53 12.34 2.88
N LEU A 46 -19.99 13.11 3.82
CA LEU A 46 -20.74 14.14 4.55
C LEU A 46 -20.23 15.56 4.29
N ASP A 47 -19.21 15.74 3.45
CA ASP A 47 -18.55 17.01 3.14
C ASP A 47 -18.10 17.81 4.38
N ASP A 48 -17.81 17.11 5.47
CA ASP A 48 -17.49 17.70 6.78
C ASP A 48 -15.98 17.70 7.04
N ARG A 49 -15.25 18.49 6.23
CA ARG A 49 -13.77 18.61 6.33
C ARG A 49 -13.32 19.07 7.71
N LYS A 50 -14.07 19.99 8.35
CA LYS A 50 -13.74 20.51 9.68
C LYS A 50 -13.80 19.40 10.74
N ALA A 51 -14.84 18.56 10.73
CA ALA A 51 -14.92 17.43 11.64
C ALA A 51 -13.86 16.37 11.35
N ALA A 52 -13.55 16.10 10.07
CA ALA A 52 -12.52 15.14 9.68
C ALA A 52 -11.14 15.54 10.24
N LEU A 53 -10.72 16.79 10.03
CA LEU A 53 -9.47 17.34 10.56
C LEU A 53 -9.44 17.31 12.09
N LYS A 54 -10.52 17.78 12.73
CA LYS A 54 -10.62 17.75 14.19
C LYS A 54 -10.50 16.33 14.76
N LEU A 55 -11.15 15.35 14.15
CA LEU A 55 -11.07 13.96 14.57
C LEU A 55 -9.66 13.40 14.40
N MET A 56 -9.03 13.68 13.26
CA MET A 56 -7.65 13.27 12.96
C MET A 56 -6.66 13.86 13.97
N ASP A 57 -6.73 15.16 14.25
CA ASP A 57 -5.88 15.83 15.24
C ASP A 57 -6.11 15.28 16.65
N THR A 58 -7.38 15.04 17.00
CA THR A 58 -7.76 14.47 18.30
C THR A 58 -7.18 13.07 18.49
N LEU A 59 -7.21 12.23 17.44
CA LEU A 59 -6.61 10.89 17.46
C LEU A 59 -5.09 10.98 17.57
N ASN A 60 -4.45 11.88 16.82
CA ASN A 60 -2.99 12.08 16.87
C ASN A 60 -2.52 12.56 18.25
N LEU A 61 -3.25 13.49 18.87
CA LEU A 61 -2.94 13.95 20.23
C LEU A 61 -3.14 12.83 21.26
N SER A 62 -4.13 11.95 21.05
CA SER A 62 -4.39 10.83 21.96
C SER A 62 -3.23 9.83 22.01
N CYS A 63 -2.40 9.75 20.97
CA CYS A 63 -1.20 8.91 20.95
C CYS A 63 -0.13 9.31 21.99
N ARG A 64 -0.21 10.52 22.56
CA ARG A 64 0.69 11.00 23.62
C ARG A 64 0.31 10.48 25.00
N ILE A 65 -0.90 9.95 25.16
CA ILE A 65 -1.41 9.46 26.44
C ILE A 65 -0.70 8.14 26.76
N LYS A 66 0.09 8.11 27.84
CA LYS A 66 0.64 6.86 28.36
C LYS A 66 -0.49 6.06 29.01
N SER A 67 -0.77 4.87 28.51
CA SER A 67 -1.77 3.98 29.10
C SER A 67 -1.22 2.58 29.34
N LYS A 68 -1.64 1.95 30.44
CA LYS A 68 -1.43 0.50 30.66
C LYS A 68 -2.07 -0.35 29.57
N ARG A 69 -3.08 0.20 28.86
CA ARG A 69 -3.78 -0.44 27.72
C ARG A 69 -2.81 -0.87 26.61
N ASP A 70 -1.75 -0.09 26.39
CA ASP A 70 -0.85 -0.26 25.25
C ASP A 70 0.45 -0.97 25.62
N SER A 71 0.47 -1.65 26.78
CA SER A 71 1.69 -2.29 27.33
C SER A 71 2.88 -1.32 27.42
N GLY A 72 2.62 -0.01 27.57
CA GLY A 72 3.63 1.04 27.59
C GLY A 72 4.12 1.50 26.21
N LYS A 73 3.54 1.02 25.10
CA LYS A 73 3.87 1.51 23.76
C LYS A 73 3.29 2.90 23.56
N PHE A 74 4.17 3.86 23.28
CA PHE A 74 3.77 5.14 22.69
C PHE A 74 3.19 4.88 21.30
N CYS A 75 2.32 5.78 20.84
CA CYS A 75 1.82 5.83 19.46
C CYS A 75 0.58 4.98 19.10
N THR A 76 -0.23 4.49 20.06
CA THR A 76 -1.56 3.93 19.73
C THR A 76 -2.66 4.97 20.01
N PRO A 77 -3.53 5.31 19.04
CA PRO A 77 -4.65 6.20 19.29
C PRO A 77 -5.73 5.58 20.19
N VAL A 78 -6.46 6.44 20.90
CA VAL A 78 -7.68 6.06 21.60
C VAL A 78 -8.84 5.96 20.59
N TYR A 79 -9.00 4.80 19.95
CA TYR A 79 -9.97 4.59 18.87
C TYR A 79 -11.44 4.85 19.24
N SER A 80 -11.81 4.79 20.53
CA SER A 80 -13.17 5.11 20.97
C SER A 80 -13.59 6.56 20.64
N LEU A 81 -12.62 7.46 20.43
CA LEU A 81 -12.86 8.85 20.01
C LEU A 81 -13.52 8.93 18.62
N ALA A 82 -13.31 7.92 17.76
CA ALA A 82 -13.90 7.86 16.43
C ALA A 82 -15.30 7.25 16.40
N LYS A 83 -15.81 6.70 17.52
CA LYS A 83 -17.04 5.89 17.53
C LYS A 83 -18.28 6.67 17.06
N SER A 84 -18.46 7.90 17.53
CA SER A 84 -19.60 8.75 17.16
C SER A 84 -19.55 9.14 15.68
N ALA A 85 -18.38 9.57 15.20
CA ALA A 85 -18.15 9.88 13.79
C ALA A 85 -18.38 8.67 12.90
N PHE A 86 -17.85 7.50 13.27
CA PHE A 86 -18.07 6.26 12.55
C PHE A 86 -19.56 5.92 12.43
N GLN A 87 -20.31 5.98 13.53
CA GLN A 87 -21.75 5.74 13.52
C GLN A 87 -22.55 6.73 12.66
N ARG A 88 -22.10 7.98 12.59
CA ARG A 88 -22.71 9.00 11.71
C ARG A 88 -22.43 8.68 10.24
N VAL A 89 -21.17 8.36 9.90
CA VAL A 89 -20.73 8.09 8.52
C VAL A 89 -21.40 6.83 7.94
N ILE A 90 -21.44 5.71 8.68
CA ILE A 90 -22.01 4.46 8.16
C ILE A 90 -23.51 4.56 7.86
N LYS A 91 -24.23 5.54 8.42
CA LYS A 91 -25.65 5.77 8.13
C LYS A 91 -25.88 6.47 6.79
N SER A 92 -24.83 7.03 6.17
CA SER A 92 -24.95 7.68 4.86
C SER A 92 -25.19 6.67 3.75
N ASN A 93 -25.97 7.06 2.74
CA ASN A 93 -26.22 6.22 1.56
C ASN A 93 -24.92 5.89 0.83
N GLY A 94 -24.00 6.85 0.73
CA GLY A 94 -22.68 6.64 0.13
C GLY A 94 -21.85 5.57 0.85
N ALA A 95 -21.85 5.55 2.18
CA ALA A 95 -21.15 4.50 2.94
C ALA A 95 -21.78 3.10 2.72
N GLN A 96 -23.10 3.02 2.63
CA GLN A 96 -23.79 1.75 2.35
C GLN A 96 -23.50 1.24 0.92
N GLN A 97 -23.37 2.14 -0.04
CA GLN A 97 -22.95 1.81 -1.40
C GLN A 97 -21.50 1.36 -1.44
N TRP A 98 -20.60 2.09 -0.76
CA TRP A 98 -19.19 1.74 -0.64
C TRP A 98 -18.99 0.31 -0.08
N LEU A 99 -19.78 -0.09 0.93
CA LEU A 99 -19.69 -1.43 1.50
C LEU A 99 -19.99 -2.54 0.48
N LYS A 100 -20.84 -2.26 -0.52
CA LYS A 100 -21.19 -3.22 -1.60
C LYS A 100 -20.16 -3.24 -2.72
N GLN A 101 -19.33 -2.20 -2.82
CA GLN A 101 -18.40 -1.98 -3.92
C GLN A 101 -16.98 -2.49 -3.65
N HIS A 102 -16.66 -2.75 -2.38
CA HIS A 102 -15.32 -3.17 -1.96
C HIS A 102 -15.35 -4.50 -1.23
N ARG A 103 -14.43 -5.40 -1.59
CA ARG A 103 -14.32 -6.73 -0.99
C ARG A 103 -13.40 -6.77 0.22
N TYR A 104 -12.47 -5.82 0.34
CA TYR A 104 -11.53 -5.74 1.45
C TYR A 104 -11.51 -4.34 2.06
N VAL A 105 -11.34 -4.27 3.38
CA VAL A 105 -11.31 -2.98 4.09
C VAL A 105 -10.15 -2.11 3.61
N ARG A 106 -8.97 -2.71 3.46
CA ARG A 106 -7.76 -2.00 3.04
C ARG A 106 -7.89 -1.42 1.63
N SER A 107 -8.46 -2.17 0.68
CA SER A 107 -8.65 -1.69 -0.69
C SER A 107 -9.67 -0.56 -0.75
N GLY A 108 -10.79 -0.70 -0.04
CA GLY A 108 -11.79 0.35 0.05
C GLY A 108 -11.30 1.63 0.74
N LEU A 109 -10.45 1.51 1.78
CA LEU A 109 -9.83 2.67 2.43
C LEU A 109 -8.85 3.40 1.51
N VAL A 110 -8.05 2.65 0.74
CA VAL A 110 -7.17 3.21 -0.30
C VAL A 110 -7.99 3.92 -1.36
N TRP A 111 -9.10 3.31 -1.80
CA TRP A 111 -10.02 3.94 -2.75
C TRP A 111 -10.61 5.24 -2.21
N LEU A 112 -11.11 5.26 -0.97
CA LEU A 112 -11.63 6.48 -0.35
C LEU A 112 -10.57 7.58 -0.28
N TYR A 113 -9.37 7.22 0.16
CA TYR A 113 -8.28 8.17 0.26
C TYR A 113 -7.84 8.72 -1.10
N ALA A 114 -7.99 7.92 -2.16
CA ALA A 114 -7.63 8.31 -3.52
C ALA A 114 -8.49 9.46 -4.08
N HIS A 115 -9.68 9.72 -3.53
CA HIS A 115 -10.60 10.77 -4.01
C HIS A 115 -10.22 12.18 -3.51
N ASP A 116 -8.93 12.51 -3.59
CA ASP A 116 -8.29 13.78 -3.18
C ASP A 116 -8.87 14.39 -1.90
N LEU A 117 -8.77 13.66 -0.80
CA LEU A 117 -9.19 14.21 0.50
C LEU A 117 -8.28 15.37 0.96
N ARG A 118 -7.14 15.63 0.30
CA ARG A 118 -6.13 16.62 0.74
C ARG A 118 -5.80 16.48 2.25
N LEU A 119 -5.83 15.25 2.74
CA LEU A 119 -5.37 14.84 4.05
C LEU A 119 -3.99 14.24 3.83
N THR A 120 -2.93 14.97 4.14
CA THR A 120 -1.57 14.51 3.81
C THR A 120 -1.19 13.27 4.67
N PRO A 121 -0.46 12.29 4.11
CA PRO A 121 -0.09 11.05 4.82
C PRO A 121 0.65 11.21 6.16
N PRO A 122 1.42 12.29 6.44
CA PRO A 122 2.00 12.53 7.77
C PRO A 122 0.98 12.58 8.92
N ASN A 123 -0.32 12.72 8.63
CA ASN A 123 -1.35 12.87 9.65
C ASN A 123 -1.80 11.57 10.32
N TRP A 124 -1.22 10.41 9.98
CA TRP A 124 -1.47 9.14 10.70
C TRP A 124 -0.20 8.29 10.85
N ILE A 125 0.90 8.90 11.29
CA ILE A 125 2.18 8.18 11.52
C ILE A 125 2.02 6.97 12.46
N TRP A 126 1.12 7.05 13.44
CA TRP A 126 0.79 5.96 14.35
C TRP A 126 0.39 4.66 13.62
N LEU A 127 -0.20 4.78 12.43
CA LEU A 127 -0.63 3.64 11.64
C LEU A 127 0.54 2.76 11.21
N LYS A 128 1.75 3.31 11.03
CA LYS A 128 2.94 2.53 10.65
C LYS A 128 3.27 1.43 11.66
N GLY A 129 3.04 1.69 12.95
CA GLY A 129 3.28 0.74 14.03
C GLY A 129 2.13 -0.25 14.25
N VAL A 130 0.94 0.03 13.71
CA VAL A 130 -0.28 -0.77 13.91
C VAL A 130 -0.56 -1.65 12.69
N ASP A 131 -0.55 -1.06 11.49
CA ASP A 131 -0.81 -1.73 10.22
C ASP A 131 0.10 -1.15 9.14
N ARG A 132 1.29 -1.76 9.01
CA ARG A 132 2.33 -1.32 8.09
C ARG A 132 1.92 -1.44 6.63
N THR A 133 1.17 -2.48 6.27
CA THR A 133 0.64 -2.70 4.92
C THR A 133 -0.34 -1.58 4.54
N LEU A 134 -1.32 -1.30 5.39
CA LEU A 134 -2.27 -0.21 5.14
C LEU A 134 -1.58 1.16 5.12
N PHE A 135 -0.61 1.38 6.01
CA PHE A 135 0.19 2.61 6.02
C PHE A 135 0.83 2.89 4.66
N TYR A 136 1.57 1.93 4.10
CA TYR A 136 2.23 2.11 2.81
C TYR A 136 1.26 2.13 1.62
N ALA A 137 0.16 1.37 1.68
CA ALA A 137 -0.86 1.41 0.66
C ALA A 137 -1.51 2.80 0.56
N LEU A 138 -1.85 3.43 1.69
CA LEU A 138 -2.42 4.78 1.73
C LEU A 138 -1.43 5.84 1.22
N HIS A 139 -0.13 5.75 1.57
CA HIS A 139 0.87 6.71 1.13
C HIS A 139 1.00 6.84 -0.39
N ARG A 140 0.56 5.82 -1.13
CA ARG A 140 0.69 5.75 -2.60
C ARG A 140 -0.65 5.52 -3.31
N ALA A 141 -1.78 5.75 -2.62
CA ALA A 141 -3.12 5.59 -3.18
C ALA A 141 -3.30 6.36 -4.52
N ASN A 142 -2.76 7.59 -4.59
CA ASN A 142 -2.86 8.50 -5.74
C ASN A 142 -1.65 8.57 -6.66
N THR A 143 -0.74 7.61 -6.59
CA THR A 143 0.53 7.69 -7.31
C THR A 143 0.80 6.47 -8.15
N THR A 144 1.42 6.62 -9.31
CA THR A 144 1.66 5.52 -10.26
C THR A 144 2.56 4.43 -9.69
N LYS A 145 3.65 4.78 -8.99
CA LYS A 145 4.56 3.81 -8.33
C LYS A 145 4.10 3.48 -6.90
N GLY A 146 4.06 2.21 -6.52
CA GLY A 146 3.67 1.76 -5.17
C GLY A 146 4.87 1.30 -4.32
N PHE A 147 4.65 1.17 -3.01
CA PHE A 147 5.56 0.40 -2.15
C PHE A 147 5.18 -1.08 -2.19
N ILE A 148 6.17 -1.97 -2.28
CA ILE A 148 5.94 -3.41 -2.39
C ILE A 148 5.08 -3.97 -1.24
N GLU A 149 5.21 -3.39 -0.04
CA GLU A 149 4.53 -3.81 1.19
C GLU A 149 3.00 -3.59 1.19
N GLY A 150 2.49 -2.77 0.26
CA GLY A 150 1.06 -2.49 0.09
C GLY A 150 0.59 -2.53 -1.36
N ALA A 151 1.43 -2.98 -2.30
CA ALA A 151 1.14 -2.95 -3.73
C ALA A 151 -0.07 -3.83 -4.10
N GLY A 152 -0.25 -4.98 -3.44
CA GLY A 152 -1.41 -5.85 -3.67
C GLY A 152 -2.73 -5.16 -3.29
N VAL A 153 -2.74 -4.41 -2.19
CA VAL A 153 -3.91 -3.61 -1.77
C VAL A 153 -4.25 -2.53 -2.80
N VAL A 154 -3.23 -1.81 -3.29
CA VAL A 154 -3.41 -0.76 -4.30
C VAL A 154 -3.90 -1.33 -5.64
N ALA A 155 -3.36 -2.49 -6.06
CA ALA A 155 -3.80 -3.15 -7.29
C ALA A 155 -5.29 -3.51 -7.23
N VAL A 156 -5.74 -4.15 -6.13
CA VAL A 156 -7.17 -4.49 -5.95
C VAL A 156 -8.03 -3.23 -5.86
N ALA A 157 -7.60 -2.20 -5.12
CA ALA A 157 -8.34 -0.95 -5.02
C ALA A 157 -8.57 -0.28 -6.39
N ARG A 158 -7.57 -0.34 -7.28
CA ARG A 158 -7.69 0.19 -8.65
C ARG A 158 -8.59 -0.66 -9.53
N ALA A 159 -8.50 -1.99 -9.43
CA ALA A 159 -9.38 -2.89 -10.17
C ALA A 159 -10.85 -2.68 -9.76
N GLU A 160 -11.11 -2.56 -8.46
CA GLU A 160 -12.43 -2.19 -7.92
C GLU A 160 -12.88 -0.81 -8.43
N ALA A 161 -11.98 0.18 -8.43
CA ALA A 161 -12.25 1.53 -8.95
C ALA A 161 -12.69 1.52 -10.42
N GLU A 162 -11.96 0.80 -11.26
CA GLU A 162 -12.22 0.76 -12.69
C GLU A 162 -13.51 0.00 -13.00
N ALA A 163 -13.78 -1.11 -12.30
CA ALA A 163 -15.05 -1.81 -12.40
C ALA A 163 -16.24 -0.91 -12.04
N MET A 164 -16.13 -0.13 -10.95
CA MET A 164 -17.15 0.86 -10.59
C MET A 164 -17.36 1.92 -11.66
N ARG A 165 -16.28 2.42 -12.25
CA ARG A 165 -16.34 3.43 -13.32
C ARG A 165 -17.11 2.93 -14.55
N PHE A 166 -17.01 1.64 -14.85
CA PHE A 166 -17.75 0.99 -15.94
C PHE A 166 -19.11 0.42 -15.53
N GLY A 167 -19.54 0.59 -14.27
CA GLY A 167 -20.79 0.03 -13.77
C GLY A 167 -20.81 -1.51 -13.70
N LEU A 168 -19.63 -2.13 -13.65
CA LEU A 168 -19.47 -3.58 -13.54
C LEU A 168 -19.56 -4.04 -12.09
N PRO A 169 -19.93 -5.32 -11.84
CA PRO A 169 -19.85 -5.92 -10.52
C PRO A 169 -18.43 -5.86 -9.93
N CYS A 170 -18.34 -5.82 -8.59
CA CYS A 170 -17.05 -5.84 -7.89
C CYS A 170 -16.26 -7.10 -8.31
N PRO A 171 -15.07 -6.95 -8.92
CA PRO A 171 -14.33 -8.08 -9.47
C PRO A 171 -13.81 -9.01 -8.37
N GLU A 172 -13.40 -10.21 -8.77
CA GLU A 172 -12.57 -11.04 -7.89
C GLU A 172 -11.21 -10.35 -7.67
N PRO A 173 -10.61 -10.50 -6.47
CA PRO A 173 -9.38 -9.80 -6.14
C PRO A 173 -8.24 -10.22 -7.07
N CYS A 174 -7.73 -9.26 -7.83
CA CYS A 174 -6.65 -9.44 -8.78
C CYS A 174 -5.44 -8.62 -8.35
N VAL A 175 -4.29 -9.29 -8.19
CA VAL A 175 -3.01 -8.68 -7.80
C VAL A 175 -1.98 -8.71 -8.93
N ASP A 176 -2.43 -8.95 -10.16
CA ASP A 176 -1.57 -9.25 -11.31
C ASP A 176 -0.74 -8.05 -11.70
N GLU A 177 -1.32 -6.86 -11.63
CA GLU A 177 -0.62 -5.57 -11.76
C GLU A 177 0.53 -5.42 -10.76
N ALA A 178 0.36 -5.88 -9.52
CA ALA A 178 1.43 -5.82 -8.51
C ALA A 178 2.54 -6.85 -8.78
N VAL A 179 2.17 -8.04 -9.26
CA VAL A 179 3.13 -9.08 -9.67
C VAL A 179 3.95 -8.63 -10.87
N GLU A 180 3.29 -8.06 -11.87
CA GLU A 180 3.93 -7.55 -13.08
C GLU A 180 4.81 -6.34 -12.78
N GLY A 181 4.36 -5.43 -11.90
CA GLY A 181 5.20 -4.33 -11.40
C GLY A 181 6.49 -4.84 -10.74
N LEU A 182 6.38 -5.85 -9.87
CA LEU A 182 7.54 -6.48 -9.25
C LEU A 182 8.45 -7.14 -10.29
N ARG A 183 7.88 -7.87 -11.25
CA ARG A 183 8.65 -8.50 -12.35
C ARG A 183 9.48 -7.47 -13.11
N ARG A 184 8.86 -6.36 -13.53
CA ARG A 184 9.53 -5.28 -14.27
C ARG A 184 10.66 -4.65 -13.47
N ASP A 185 10.46 -4.40 -12.19
CA ASP A 185 11.50 -3.88 -11.31
C ASP A 185 12.67 -4.87 -11.19
N MET A 186 12.38 -6.17 -11.04
CA MET A 186 13.42 -7.21 -10.93
C MET A 186 14.19 -7.41 -12.24
N LEU A 187 13.53 -7.32 -13.40
CA LEU A 187 14.18 -7.33 -14.71
C LEU A 187 15.10 -6.12 -14.87
N SER A 188 14.60 -4.93 -14.54
CA SER A 188 15.39 -3.69 -14.61
C SER A 188 16.64 -3.72 -13.73
N LEU A 189 16.59 -4.45 -12.61
CA LEU A 189 17.73 -4.64 -11.70
C LEU A 189 18.64 -5.81 -12.12
N GLY A 190 18.30 -6.55 -13.17
CA GLY A 190 19.05 -7.73 -13.62
C GLY A 190 18.97 -8.92 -12.65
N LEU A 191 17.94 -8.97 -11.79
CA LEU A 191 17.75 -10.04 -10.81
C LEU A 191 17.08 -11.28 -11.41
N ILE A 192 16.34 -11.12 -12.51
CA ILE A 192 15.66 -12.19 -13.24
C ILE A 192 15.81 -12.02 -14.76
N TRP A 193 15.47 -13.07 -15.52
CA TRP A 193 15.47 -13.08 -16.99
C TRP A 193 14.08 -13.45 -17.53
N ASP A 194 13.68 -12.83 -18.63
CA ASP A 194 12.45 -13.19 -19.34
C ASP A 194 12.64 -14.40 -20.27
N GLU A 195 13.84 -14.61 -20.80
CA GLU A 195 14.22 -15.75 -21.63
C GLU A 195 15.06 -16.76 -20.84
N PRO A 196 15.00 -18.07 -21.19
CA PRO A 196 15.95 -19.04 -20.66
C PRO A 196 17.38 -18.58 -21.01
N GLN A 197 18.25 -18.57 -20.01
CA GLN A 197 19.57 -17.96 -20.06
C GLN A 197 20.35 -18.36 -21.33
N PRO A 198 20.80 -17.41 -22.18
CA PRO A 198 21.76 -17.71 -23.21
C PRO A 198 23.11 -17.96 -22.52
N ASP A 199 23.49 -19.24 -22.50
CA ASP A 199 24.69 -19.83 -21.90
C ASP A 199 24.88 -19.71 -20.38
N ARG A 200 25.04 -20.88 -19.74
CA ARG A 200 25.30 -21.06 -18.31
C ARG A 200 26.68 -20.56 -17.85
N ASP A 201 27.59 -20.30 -18.79
CA ASP A 201 29.00 -20.03 -18.49
C ASP A 201 29.36 -18.55 -18.30
N ARG A 202 28.44 -17.62 -18.59
CA ARG A 202 28.67 -16.20 -18.34
C ARG A 202 28.32 -15.82 -16.90
N LYS A 203 29.28 -16.01 -15.99
CA LYS A 203 29.25 -15.36 -14.66
C LYS A 203 29.29 -13.83 -14.83
N ARG A 204 28.13 -13.18 -14.78
CA ARG A 204 28.08 -11.71 -14.66
C ARG A 204 28.21 -11.32 -13.19
N ARG A 205 29.10 -10.35 -12.93
CA ARG A 205 29.14 -9.61 -11.67
C ARG A 205 27.79 -8.90 -11.50
N ILE A 206 27.13 -9.14 -10.37
CA ILE A 206 26.03 -8.29 -9.92
C ILE A 206 26.66 -6.91 -9.73
N LEU A 207 26.33 -5.95 -10.60
CA LEU A 207 26.71 -4.55 -10.42
C LEU A 207 25.81 -3.98 -9.30
N THR A 208 26.12 -4.34 -8.06
CA THR A 208 25.66 -3.55 -6.94
C THR A 208 26.51 -2.29 -6.96
N ASN A 209 25.95 -1.15 -7.38
CA ASN A 209 26.54 0.18 -7.17
C ASN A 209 26.67 0.55 -5.66
N TRP A 210 26.62 -0.43 -4.76
CA TRP A 210 26.72 -0.32 -3.31
C TRP A 210 28.07 -0.81 -2.77
N SER A 211 29.00 -1.27 -3.61
CA SER A 211 30.39 -1.43 -3.23
C SER A 211 31.13 -0.12 -3.47
N LEU A 212 31.06 0.78 -2.48
CA LEU A 212 31.75 2.07 -2.48
C LEU A 212 33.26 1.88 -2.22
N THR A 213 33.95 1.04 -3.01
CA THR A 213 35.42 0.86 -2.92
C THR A 213 36.12 0.26 -4.15
N ASP A 214 35.43 -0.28 -5.15
CA ASP A 214 36.14 -1.10 -6.17
C ASP A 214 36.26 -0.47 -7.57
N ASP A 215 35.90 0.80 -7.75
CA ASP A 215 36.07 1.52 -9.03
C ASP A 215 37.42 2.23 -9.12
N ILE A 216 38.51 1.47 -9.06
CA ILE A 216 39.79 1.86 -9.67
C ILE A 216 40.31 0.66 -10.47
N LEU A 217 39.78 0.49 -11.68
CA LEU A 217 40.52 -0.25 -12.70
C LEU A 217 41.53 0.72 -13.34
N PRO A 218 42.84 0.39 -13.38
CA PRO A 218 43.80 1.20 -14.11
C PRO A 218 43.47 1.16 -15.60
N ARG A 219 43.34 2.33 -16.22
CA ARG A 219 43.24 2.45 -17.68
C ARG A 219 44.47 1.78 -18.29
N THR A 220 44.29 0.70 -19.04
CA THR A 220 45.31 0.19 -19.94
C THR A 220 45.60 1.27 -20.98
N PRO A 221 46.87 1.67 -21.20
CA PRO A 221 47.20 2.63 -22.23
C PRO A 221 46.90 2.01 -23.61
N ALA A 222 46.25 2.78 -24.47
CA ALA A 222 46.06 2.43 -25.87
C ALA A 222 47.43 2.22 -26.52
N THR A 223 47.60 1.10 -27.21
CA THR A 223 48.70 0.90 -28.15
C THR A 223 48.47 1.80 -29.34
N ASP A 224 49.15 2.94 -29.37
CA ASP A 224 49.31 3.73 -30.59
C ASP A 224 50.32 3.01 -31.49
N ASN A 225 49.82 2.45 -32.59
CA ASN A 225 50.63 2.10 -33.75
C ASN A 225 50.91 3.40 -34.51
N GLU A 226 52.16 3.85 -34.56
CA GLU A 226 52.68 4.65 -35.68
C GLU A 226 54.18 4.35 -35.89
N PHE A 227 54.47 3.99 -37.16
CA PHE A 227 55.75 3.70 -37.84
C PHE A 227 56.34 2.29 -37.75
#